data_AF-A0A1D1V9F9-F1
#
_entry.id   AF-A0A1D1V9F9-F1
#
_cell.length_a   1.000
_cell.length_b   1.000
_cell.length_c   1.000
_cell.angle_alpha   90.00
_cell.angle_beta   90.00
_cell.angle_gamma   90.00
#
_symmetry.space_group_name_H-M   'P 1'
#
loop_
_entity.id
_entity.type
_entity.pdbx_description
1 polymer ?
#
loop_
_entity_poly.entity_id
_entity_poly.type
_entity_poly.pdbx_seq_one_letter_code
_entity_poly.pdbx_strand_id
1 'polypeptide(L)'
;MAASSSPVENALLDGKDDALASLSAVDKMSQLSVSLQKIRDRPYEDPKYVAKPLYKIGDEVVVCSQYYYFATIVEVAVDFECPELHKIVPSYRLKYRDWRKYDTAFEWAVEYDISALYGSLSNPFELWFAHFWNSSHKWSKLKKEKKQGIFVLTKEHYIKIAKEVDEQFRESFSIDDPQITLQKFFGLP
;
A
#
# COMPACT_ATOMS: atom_id res chain seq x y z
N MET A 1 -28.13 -7.68 3.79
CA MET A 1 -27.77 -8.55 2.66
C MET A 1 -26.32 -8.96 2.89
N ALA A 2 -26.08 -10.25 3.17
CA ALA A 2 -24.72 -10.74 3.42
C ALA A 2 -23.95 -10.78 2.09
N ALA A 3 -22.81 -10.11 2.01
CA ALA A 3 -21.88 -10.29 0.90
C ALA A 3 -21.41 -11.75 0.92
N SER A 4 -21.68 -12.49 -0.16
CA SER A 4 -21.16 -13.85 -0.31
C SER A 4 -19.64 -13.77 -0.40
N SER A 5 -18.92 -14.30 0.58
CA SER A 5 -17.47 -14.40 0.52
C SER A 5 -17.05 -15.17 -0.72
N SER A 6 -16.04 -14.66 -1.41
CA SER A 6 -15.49 -15.31 -2.61
C SER A 6 -15.00 -16.72 -2.26
N PRO A 7 -15.13 -17.73 -3.14
CA PRO A 7 -14.51 -19.05 -2.94
C PRO A 7 -13.01 -18.97 -2.60
N VAL A 8 -12.34 -17.89 -3.03
CA VAL A 8 -10.94 -17.58 -2.73
C VAL A 8 -10.75 -17.10 -1.28
N GLU A 9 -11.66 -16.30 -0.74
CA GLU A 9 -11.62 -15.86 0.66
C GLU A 9 -11.82 -17.02 1.63
N ASN A 10 -12.67 -17.99 1.27
CA ASN A 10 -12.90 -19.19 2.08
C ASN A 10 -11.69 -20.15 2.02
N ALA A 11 -11.00 -20.26 0.88
CA ALA A 11 -9.80 -21.09 0.75
C ALA A 11 -8.60 -20.60 1.60
N LEU A 12 -8.53 -19.28 1.83
CA LEU A 12 -7.53 -18.63 2.68
C LEU A 12 -7.79 -18.82 4.18
N LEU A 13 -9.06 -18.82 4.60
CA LEU A 13 -9.44 -19.09 6.00
C LEU A 13 -9.18 -20.56 6.40
N ASP A 14 -9.18 -21.47 5.43
CA ASP A 14 -9.00 -22.91 5.63
C ASP A 14 -7.52 -23.37 5.54
N GLY A 15 -6.55 -22.46 5.36
CA GLY A 15 -5.12 -22.81 5.38
C GLY A 15 -4.69 -23.79 4.27
N LYS A 16 -5.30 -23.71 3.09
CA LYS A 16 -4.96 -24.59 1.95
C LYS A 16 -3.90 -23.95 1.07
N ASP A 17 -2.63 -24.18 1.39
CA ASP A 17 -1.45 -23.69 0.66
C ASP A 17 -1.48 -24.04 -0.85
N ASP A 18 -2.10 -25.17 -1.22
CA ASP A 18 -2.25 -25.60 -2.62
C ASP A 18 -3.10 -24.64 -3.48
N ALA A 19 -4.06 -23.92 -2.87
CA ALA A 19 -4.89 -22.96 -3.57
C ALA A 19 -4.10 -21.69 -3.93
N LEU A 20 -3.21 -21.24 -3.04
CA LEU A 20 -2.33 -20.10 -3.26
C LEU A 20 -1.31 -20.37 -4.38
N ALA A 21 -0.80 -21.60 -4.49
CA ALA A 21 0.14 -21.98 -5.53
C ALA A 21 -0.45 -21.83 -6.95
N SER A 22 -1.77 -22.00 -7.10
CA SER A 22 -2.49 -21.93 -8.39
C SER A 22 -2.82 -20.51 -8.88
N LEU A 23 -2.70 -19.49 -8.03
CA LEU A 23 -3.02 -18.11 -8.36
C LEU A 23 -1.95 -17.47 -9.26
N SER A 24 -2.39 -16.58 -10.17
CA SER A 24 -1.46 -15.76 -10.95
C SER A 24 -0.67 -14.81 -10.05
N ALA A 25 0.49 -14.33 -10.52
CA ALA A 25 1.28 -13.31 -9.83
C ALA A 25 0.44 -12.08 -9.44
N VAL A 26 -0.47 -11.64 -10.33
CA VAL A 26 -1.35 -10.49 -10.09
C VAL A 26 -2.37 -10.79 -9.00
N ASP A 27 -2.95 -12.00 -8.99
CA ASP A 27 -3.93 -12.39 -7.98
C ASP A 27 -3.28 -12.54 -6.60
N LYS A 28 -2.09 -13.12 -6.54
CA LYS A 28 -1.28 -13.19 -5.31
C LYS A 28 -0.98 -11.81 -4.73
N MET A 29 -0.61 -10.86 -5.59
CA MET A 29 -0.42 -9.48 -5.18
C MET A 29 -1.72 -8.82 -4.73
N SER A 30 -2.83 -9.08 -5.41
CA SER A 30 -4.14 -8.58 -4.98
C SER A 30 -4.52 -9.11 -3.59
N GLN A 31 -4.25 -10.38 -3.27
CA GLN A 31 -4.48 -10.95 -1.93
C GLN A 31 -3.58 -10.33 -0.87
N LEU A 32 -2.31 -10.06 -1.20
CA LEU A 32 -1.41 -9.34 -0.30
C LEU A 32 -1.94 -7.93 -0.01
N SER A 33 -2.43 -7.22 -1.04
CA SER A 33 -3.04 -5.89 -0.90
C SER A 33 -4.23 -5.92 0.06
N VAL A 34 -5.14 -6.89 -0.08
CA VAL A 34 -6.30 -7.07 0.80
C VAL A 34 -5.85 -7.36 2.24
N SER A 35 -4.82 -8.17 2.41
CA SER A 35 -4.29 -8.52 3.74
C SER A 35 -3.64 -7.32 4.42
N LEU A 36 -2.87 -6.52 3.67
CA LEU A 36 -2.29 -5.27 4.17
C LEU A 36 -3.39 -4.27 4.56
N GLN A 37 -4.45 -4.14 3.75
CA GLN A 37 -5.58 -3.28 4.09
C GLN A 37 -6.23 -3.68 5.42
N LYS A 38 -6.48 -4.97 5.65
CA LYS A 38 -7.02 -5.45 6.95
C LYS A 38 -6.14 -5.09 8.14
N ILE A 39 -4.81 -5.12 7.97
CA ILE A 39 -3.88 -4.73 9.03
C ILE A 39 -3.97 -3.22 9.29
N ARG A 40 -4.08 -2.42 8.23
CA ARG A 40 -4.23 -0.96 8.31
C ARG A 40 -5.57 -0.54 8.91
N ASP A 41 -6.61 -1.35 8.68
CA ASP A 41 -7.95 -1.06 9.18
C ASP A 41 -8.15 -1.43 10.66
N ARG A 42 -7.33 -2.35 11.18
CA ARG A 42 -7.42 -2.88 12.55
C ARG A 42 -7.55 -1.80 13.65
N PRO A 43 -6.81 -0.67 13.62
CA PRO A 43 -6.95 0.38 14.63
C PRO A 43 -8.37 0.98 14.69
N TYR A 44 -9.09 1.02 13.57
CA TYR A 44 -10.43 1.62 13.49
C TYR A 44 -11.54 0.68 13.97
N GLU A 45 -11.25 -0.61 14.15
CA GLU A 45 -12.15 -1.59 14.73
C GLU A 45 -12.43 -1.31 16.22
N ASP A 46 -11.54 -0.58 16.91
CA ASP A 46 -11.73 -0.22 18.32
C ASP A 46 -12.93 0.73 18.49
N PRO A 47 -13.96 0.38 19.28
CA PRO A 47 -15.05 1.29 19.62
C PRO A 47 -14.59 2.60 20.27
N LYS A 48 -13.43 2.58 20.95
CA LYS A 48 -12.80 3.73 21.61
C LYS A 48 -11.77 4.44 20.73
N TYR A 49 -11.71 4.13 19.44
CA TYR A 49 -10.82 4.81 18.51
C TYR A 49 -10.93 6.34 18.62
N VAL A 50 -9.79 7.01 18.72
CA VAL A 50 -9.68 8.47 18.70
C VAL A 50 -8.79 8.85 17.53
N ALA A 51 -9.31 9.72 16.65
CA ALA A 51 -8.57 10.22 15.50
C ALA A 51 -7.29 10.93 15.97
N LYS A 52 -6.14 10.36 15.59
CA LYS A 52 -4.83 10.94 15.85
C LYS A 52 -4.00 10.86 14.56
N PRO A 53 -3.65 12.01 13.94
CA PRO A 53 -2.89 11.98 12.71
C PRO A 53 -1.49 11.41 12.96
N LEU A 54 -1.11 10.41 12.16
CA LEU A 54 0.25 9.86 12.16
C LEU A 54 1.23 10.76 11.40
N TYR A 55 0.76 11.42 10.35
CA TYR A 55 1.59 12.26 9.50
C TYR A 55 1.42 13.75 9.77
N LYS A 56 2.38 14.56 9.34
CA LYS A 56 2.34 16.03 9.48
C LYS A 56 2.57 16.74 8.15
N ILE A 57 2.23 18.03 8.12
CA ILE A 57 2.51 18.91 6.98
C ILE A 57 4.01 18.87 6.67
N GLY A 58 4.34 18.70 5.40
CA GLY A 58 5.70 18.60 4.89
C GLY A 58 6.24 17.17 4.77
N ASP A 59 5.59 16.17 5.36
CA ASP A 59 6.01 14.78 5.18
C ASP A 59 5.86 14.36 3.71
N GLU A 60 6.86 13.65 3.21
CA GLU A 60 6.83 13.04 1.89
C GLU A 60 6.33 11.60 1.96
N VAL A 61 5.38 11.29 1.10
CA VAL A 61 4.62 10.05 1.15
C VAL A 61 4.42 9.46 -0.24
N VAL A 62 4.01 8.20 -0.25
CA VAL A 62 3.44 7.52 -1.41
C VAL A 62 1.95 7.38 -1.17
N VAL A 63 1.12 7.77 -2.13
CA VAL A 63 -0.34 7.62 -2.02
C VAL A 63 -0.89 6.74 -3.12
N CYS A 64 -1.82 5.86 -2.75
CA CYS A 64 -2.61 5.07 -3.68
C CYS A 64 -3.78 5.92 -4.23
N SER A 65 -3.81 6.14 -5.54
CA SER A 65 -4.98 6.67 -6.25
C SER A 65 -5.33 5.68 -7.37
N GLN A 66 -5.14 6.03 -8.64
CA GLN A 66 -5.14 5.03 -9.72
C GLN A 66 -3.83 4.21 -9.77
N TYR A 67 -2.73 4.87 -9.42
CA TYR A 67 -1.38 4.35 -9.31
C TYR A 67 -0.78 4.89 -8.02
N TYR A 68 0.38 4.38 -7.64
CA TYR A 68 1.11 4.96 -6.52
C TYR A 68 1.91 6.17 -6.98
N TYR A 69 1.77 7.30 -6.29
CA TYR A 69 2.45 8.54 -6.65
C TYR A 69 3.21 9.11 -5.47
N PHE A 70 4.32 9.80 -5.76
CA PHE A 70 4.98 10.65 -4.78
C PHE A 70 4.12 11.88 -4.48
N ALA A 71 3.93 12.18 -3.20
CA ALA A 71 3.22 13.37 -2.75
C ALA A 71 3.85 13.97 -1.49
N THR A 72 3.49 15.22 -1.21
CA THR A 72 3.81 15.90 0.04
C THR A 72 2.51 16.31 0.72
N ILE A 73 2.42 16.11 2.04
CA ILE A 73 1.28 16.57 2.82
C ILE A 73 1.34 18.09 2.96
N VAL A 74 0.26 18.77 2.58
CA VAL A 74 0.15 20.23 2.65
C VAL A 74 -0.90 20.69 3.68
N GLU A 75 -1.81 19.81 4.08
CA GLU A 75 -2.87 20.08 5.05
C GLU A 75 -3.23 18.79 5.79
N VAL A 76 -3.63 18.91 7.07
CA VAL A 76 -4.09 17.80 7.90
C VAL A 76 -5.44 18.18 8.50
N ALA A 77 -6.45 17.33 8.30
CA ALA A 77 -7.77 17.45 8.90
C ALA A 77 -8.04 16.22 9.78
N VAL A 78 -8.82 16.40 10.86
CA VAL A 78 -9.08 15.36 11.87
C VAL A 78 -10.58 15.15 12.13
N ASP A 79 -11.40 15.67 11.23
CA ASP A 79 -12.86 15.71 11.27
C ASP A 79 -13.50 15.03 10.05
N PHE A 80 -12.72 14.28 9.27
CA PHE A 80 -13.24 13.57 8.11
C PHE A 80 -14.02 12.32 8.52
N GLU A 81 -15.31 12.30 8.19
CA GLU A 81 -16.17 11.13 8.37
C GLU A 81 -15.96 10.15 7.21
N CYS A 82 -15.21 9.07 7.46
CA CYS A 82 -14.93 8.03 6.47
C CYS A 82 -16.16 7.13 6.30
N PRO A 83 -16.76 7.06 5.08
CA PRO A 83 -17.96 6.25 4.85
C PRO A 83 -17.71 4.74 4.98
N GLU A 84 -16.50 4.28 4.66
CA GLU A 84 -16.14 2.86 4.68
C GLU A 84 -15.93 2.35 6.11
N LEU A 85 -15.31 3.17 6.95
CA LEU A 85 -15.02 2.83 8.34
C LEU A 85 -16.14 3.23 9.30
N HIS A 86 -17.07 4.10 8.89
CA HIS A 86 -18.08 4.72 9.76
C HIS A 86 -17.47 5.37 11.02
N LYS A 87 -16.33 6.06 10.83
CA LYS A 87 -15.54 6.71 11.89
C LYS A 87 -15.04 8.07 11.41
N ILE A 88 -14.78 8.97 12.36
CA ILE A 88 -13.96 10.16 12.11
C ILE A 88 -12.51 9.71 12.08
N VAL A 89 -11.79 9.99 10.99
CA VAL A 89 -10.38 9.63 10.81
C VAL A 89 -9.57 10.83 10.34
N PRO A 90 -8.24 10.83 10.55
CA PRO A 90 -7.37 11.81 9.92
C PRO A 90 -7.44 11.73 8.40
N SER A 91 -7.53 12.89 7.76
CA SER A 91 -7.38 13.03 6.31
C SER A 91 -6.31 14.06 5.99
N TYR A 92 -5.67 13.88 4.84
CA TYR A 92 -4.47 14.61 4.48
C TYR A 92 -4.66 15.17 3.09
N ARG A 93 -4.47 16.48 2.95
CA ARG A 93 -4.40 17.09 1.63
C ARG A 93 -3.01 16.92 1.10
N LEU A 94 -2.91 16.25 -0.03
CA LEU A 94 -1.68 15.91 -0.68
C LEU A 94 -1.43 16.85 -1.84
N LYS A 95 -0.16 17.09 -2.14
CA LYS A 95 0.30 17.70 -3.38
C LYS A 95 1.19 16.71 -4.11
N TYR A 96 0.76 16.28 -5.29
CA TYR A 96 1.54 15.37 -6.12
C TYR A 96 2.83 16.02 -6.62
N ARG A 97 3.93 15.26 -6.56
CA ARG A 97 5.23 15.70 -7.06
C ARG A 97 5.14 15.93 -8.57
N ASP A 98 5.68 17.05 -9.03
CA ASP A 98 5.76 17.46 -10.44
C ASP A 98 4.43 17.69 -11.18
N TRP A 99 3.28 17.58 -10.50
CA TRP A 99 2.00 17.94 -11.10
C TRP A 99 1.85 19.46 -11.09
N ARG A 100 1.62 20.05 -12.27
CA ARG A 100 1.53 21.51 -12.43
C ARG A 100 0.29 22.06 -11.72
N LYS A 101 0.41 23.31 -11.23
CA LYS A 101 -0.60 24.11 -10.51
C LYS A 101 -1.92 24.23 -11.29
N TYR A 102 -2.81 23.26 -11.13
CA TYR A 102 -4.26 23.34 -11.30
C TYR A 102 -4.87 22.29 -10.37
N ASP A 103 -6.13 22.46 -9.95
CA ASP A 103 -6.81 21.72 -8.87
C ASP A 103 -6.61 20.20 -8.86
N THR A 104 -6.27 19.60 -10.00
CA THR A 104 -5.88 18.19 -10.12
C THR A 104 -4.58 17.79 -9.42
N ALA A 105 -3.71 18.73 -9.03
CA ALA A 105 -2.46 18.46 -8.33
C ALA A 105 -2.65 18.14 -6.83
N PHE A 106 -3.86 18.36 -6.32
CA PHE A 106 -4.19 18.13 -4.93
C PHE A 106 -5.29 17.08 -4.80
N GLU A 107 -5.17 16.28 -3.76
CA GLU A 107 -6.13 15.22 -3.43
C GLU A 107 -6.22 15.10 -1.92
N TRP A 108 -7.41 14.81 -1.41
CA TRP A 108 -7.56 14.39 -0.03
C TRP A 108 -7.47 12.87 0.01
N ALA A 109 -6.60 12.37 0.86
CA ALA A 109 -6.45 10.95 1.12
C ALA A 109 -6.58 10.68 2.62
N VAL A 110 -7.11 9.52 2.96
CA VAL A 110 -7.16 9.04 4.34
C VAL A 110 -5.86 8.31 4.68
N GLU A 111 -5.61 8.12 5.97
CA GLU A 111 -4.35 7.55 6.46
C GLU A 111 -4.02 6.18 5.85
N TYR A 112 -5.03 5.34 5.59
CA TYR A 112 -4.83 4.02 4.98
C TYR A 112 -4.62 4.04 3.46
N ASP A 113 -4.54 5.19 2.81
CA ASP A 113 -4.10 5.30 1.41
C ASP A 113 -2.64 5.78 1.29
N ILE A 114 -2.01 6.13 2.41
CA ILE A 114 -0.73 6.83 2.48
C ILE A 114 0.34 5.94 3.10
N SER A 115 1.51 5.87 2.47
CA SER A 115 2.67 5.15 2.98
C SER A 115 3.84 6.13 3.14
N ALA A 116 4.51 6.11 4.29
CA ALA A 116 5.67 6.97 4.53
C ALA A 116 6.86 6.51 3.68
N LEU A 117 7.64 7.46 3.14
CA LEU A 117 8.88 7.12 2.43
C LEU A 117 10.05 6.79 3.36
N TYR A 118 10.03 7.30 4.60
CA TYR A 118 11.13 7.19 5.56
C TYR A 118 10.63 7.32 7.00
N GLY A 119 11.53 7.01 7.94
CA GLY A 119 11.27 7.12 9.38
C GLY A 119 10.49 5.95 9.95
N SER A 120 10.01 6.11 11.18
CA SER A 120 9.33 5.04 11.94
C SER A 120 7.96 4.64 11.40
N LEU A 121 7.38 5.45 10.51
CA LEU A 121 6.10 5.16 9.84
C LEU A 121 6.29 4.49 8.47
N SER A 122 7.53 4.35 8.01
CA SER A 122 7.82 3.70 6.74
C SER A 122 7.68 2.18 6.88
N ASN A 123 6.90 1.58 5.98
CA ASN A 123 6.74 0.13 5.90
C ASN A 123 7.36 -0.40 4.59
N PRO A 124 8.43 -1.22 4.64
CA PRO A 124 9.07 -1.77 3.45
C PRO A 124 8.12 -2.55 2.54
N PHE A 125 7.15 -3.28 3.11
CA PHE A 125 6.18 -4.04 2.31
C PHE A 125 5.30 -3.13 1.46
N GLU A 126 4.84 -2.00 2.00
CA GLU A 126 3.99 -1.06 1.28
C GLU A 126 4.75 -0.40 0.13
N LEU A 127 5.99 0.02 0.37
CA LEU A 127 6.85 0.60 -0.67
C LEU A 127 7.22 -0.43 -1.74
N TRP A 128 7.51 -1.67 -1.36
CA TRP A 128 7.76 -2.75 -2.30
C TRP A 128 6.52 -3.05 -3.16
N PHE A 129 5.35 -3.15 -2.53
CA PHE A 129 4.07 -3.36 -3.21
C PHE A 129 3.76 -2.23 -4.20
N ALA A 130 3.87 -0.98 -3.76
CA ALA A 130 3.63 0.19 -4.58
C ALA A 130 4.52 0.22 -5.83
N HIS A 131 5.82 -0.10 -5.66
CA HIS A 131 6.75 -0.23 -6.78
C HIS A 131 6.32 -1.35 -7.74
N PHE A 132 5.99 -2.54 -7.23
CA PHE A 132 5.61 -3.66 -8.07
C PHE A 132 4.29 -3.41 -8.83
N TRP A 133 3.30 -2.81 -8.17
CA TRP A 133 2.04 -2.40 -8.81
C TRP A 133 2.31 -1.47 -9.98
N ASN A 134 3.08 -0.39 -9.77
CA ASN A 134 3.37 0.56 -10.84
C ASN A 134 4.22 -0.05 -11.97
N SER A 135 5.18 -0.92 -11.64
CA SER A 135 6.04 -1.59 -12.62
C SER A 135 5.32 -2.65 -13.46
N SER A 136 4.31 -3.31 -12.89
CA SER A 136 3.50 -4.32 -13.59
C SER A 136 2.39 -3.73 -14.47
N HIS A 137 2.07 -2.45 -14.30
CA HIS A 137 0.99 -1.79 -15.04
C HIS A 137 1.48 -0.86 -16.15
N LYS A 138 0.78 -0.89 -17.30
CA LYS A 138 1.07 0.02 -18.42
C LYS A 138 0.53 1.41 -18.16
N TRP A 139 1.40 2.33 -17.76
CA TRP A 139 1.16 3.77 -17.68
C TRP A 139 1.17 4.54 -19.01
N SER A 140 1.32 3.89 -20.18
CA SER A 140 1.49 4.57 -21.48
C SER A 140 0.35 5.53 -21.83
N LYS A 141 -0.87 5.24 -21.37
CA LYS A 141 -2.08 6.05 -21.57
C LYS A 141 -2.18 7.29 -20.67
N LEU A 142 -1.32 7.41 -19.66
CA LEU A 142 -1.34 8.57 -18.76
C LEU A 142 -0.77 9.82 -19.42
N LYS A 143 -1.31 10.98 -19.00
CA LYS A 143 -0.75 12.30 -19.32
C LYS A 143 0.69 12.41 -18.81
N LYS A 144 1.51 13.19 -19.51
CA LYS A 144 2.94 13.35 -19.19
C LYS A 144 3.16 13.81 -17.74
N GLU A 145 2.35 14.75 -17.23
CA GLU A 145 2.51 15.22 -15.85
C GLU A 145 2.27 14.09 -14.83
N LYS A 146 1.21 13.30 -15.03
CA LYS A 146 0.90 12.17 -14.14
C LYS A 146 2.01 11.13 -14.13
N LYS A 147 2.63 10.86 -15.29
CA LYS A 147 3.77 9.93 -15.37
C LYS A 147 4.95 10.38 -14.50
N GLN A 148 5.24 11.67 -14.44
CA GLN A 148 6.40 12.18 -13.70
C GLN A 148 6.27 11.98 -12.19
N GLY A 149 5.05 11.97 -11.65
CA GLY A 149 4.82 11.74 -10.23
C GLY A 149 4.77 10.26 -9.82
N ILE A 150 4.85 9.30 -10.74
CA ILE A 150 4.70 7.88 -10.41
C ILE A 150 5.82 7.44 -9.48
N PHE A 151 5.42 6.74 -8.42
CA PHE A 151 6.34 6.10 -7.51
C PHE A 151 7.01 4.88 -8.14
N VAL A 152 8.33 4.95 -8.33
CA VAL A 152 9.15 3.80 -8.69
C VAL A 152 10.43 3.90 -7.88
N LEU A 153 10.74 2.88 -7.09
CA LEU A 153 12.03 2.76 -6.42
C LEU A 153 13.17 2.77 -7.43
N THR A 154 14.26 3.49 -7.10
CA THR A 154 15.53 3.34 -7.82
C THR A 154 16.07 1.94 -7.60
N LYS A 155 17.00 1.49 -8.45
CA LYS A 155 17.59 0.16 -8.32
C LYS A 155 18.20 -0.08 -6.94
N GLU A 156 18.92 0.90 -6.41
CA GLU A 156 19.58 0.83 -5.11
C GLU A 156 18.55 0.74 -3.96
N HIS A 157 17.52 1.58 -3.99
CA HIS A 157 16.47 1.55 -2.98
C HIS A 157 15.61 0.29 -3.07
N TYR A 158 15.34 -0.21 -4.28
CA TYR A 158 14.63 -1.46 -4.48
C TYR A 158 15.36 -2.63 -3.84
N ILE A 159 16.68 -2.76 -4.08
CA ILE A 159 17.48 -3.84 -3.48
C ILE A 159 17.40 -3.81 -1.95
N LYS A 160 17.52 -2.61 -1.36
CA LYS A 160 17.41 -2.43 0.09
C LYS A 160 16.04 -2.85 0.62
N ILE A 161 14.97 -2.28 0.04
CA ILE A 161 13.59 -2.55 0.46
C ILE A 161 13.22 -4.02 0.25
N ALA A 162 13.58 -4.62 -0.88
CA ALA A 162 13.32 -6.03 -1.17
C ALA A 162 14.01 -6.95 -0.16
N LYS A 163 15.25 -6.64 0.22
CA LYS A 163 15.97 -7.38 1.26
C LYS A 163 15.25 -7.31 2.62
N GLU A 164 14.83 -6.11 3.04
CA GLU A 164 14.07 -5.93 4.29
C GLU A 164 12.74 -6.69 4.28
N VAL A 165 12.04 -6.67 3.15
CA VAL A 165 10.79 -7.44 2.94
C VAL A 165 11.04 -8.95 3.04
N ASP A 166 12.08 -9.44 2.38
CA ASP A 166 12.43 -10.86 2.40
C ASP A 166 12.87 -11.34 3.80
N GLU A 167 13.57 -10.50 4.55
CA GLU A 167 13.94 -10.77 5.96
C GLU A 167 12.68 -10.88 6.83
N GLN A 168 11.79 -9.90 6.77
CA GLN A 168 10.54 -9.92 7.54
C GLN A 168 9.62 -11.09 7.16
N PHE A 169 9.57 -11.44 5.86
CA PHE A 169 8.84 -12.62 5.39
C PHE A 169 9.42 -13.90 6.01
N ARG A 170 10.73 -14.12 5.90
CA ARG A 170 11.34 -15.34 6.47
C ARG A 170 11.17 -15.44 7.98
N GLU A 171 11.33 -14.33 8.71
CA GLU A 171 11.10 -14.28 10.15
C GLU A 171 9.65 -14.67 10.52
N SER A 172 8.67 -14.12 9.80
CA SER A 172 7.25 -14.38 10.04
C SER A 172 6.84 -15.84 9.82
N PHE A 173 7.56 -16.55 8.94
CA PHE A 173 7.29 -17.95 8.59
C PHE A 173 8.32 -18.94 9.15
N SER A 174 9.26 -18.47 9.99
CA SER A 174 10.34 -19.31 10.54
C SER A 174 11.13 -20.07 9.46
N ILE A 175 11.45 -19.38 8.35
CA ILE A 175 12.17 -19.95 7.21
C ILE A 175 13.67 -19.65 7.35
N ASP A 176 14.48 -20.70 7.52
CA ASP A 176 15.93 -20.56 7.68
C ASP A 176 16.70 -20.43 6.35
N ASP A 177 16.09 -20.81 5.22
CA ASP A 177 16.74 -20.76 3.90
C ASP A 177 16.74 -19.32 3.34
N PRO A 178 17.90 -18.64 3.24
CA PRO A 178 17.99 -17.29 2.70
C PRO A 178 17.71 -17.22 1.19
N GLN A 179 17.69 -18.36 0.50
CA GLN A 179 17.33 -18.43 -0.92
C GLN A 179 15.83 -18.30 -1.16
N ILE A 180 15.00 -18.49 -0.14
CA ILE A 180 13.56 -18.25 -0.22
C ILE A 180 13.30 -16.76 -0.03
N THR A 181 12.76 -16.14 -1.07
CA THR A 181 12.35 -14.74 -1.11
C THR A 181 10.84 -14.66 -1.28
N LEU A 182 10.23 -13.55 -0.86
CA LEU A 182 8.81 -13.29 -1.06
C LEU A 182 8.46 -13.33 -2.56
N GLN A 183 9.36 -12.81 -3.39
CA GLN A 183 9.23 -12.86 -4.85
C GLN A 183 9.17 -14.30 -5.37
N LYS A 184 10.09 -15.17 -4.95
CA LYS A 184 10.09 -16.59 -5.35
C LYS A 184 8.85 -17.31 -4.83
N PHE A 185 8.42 -17.02 -3.60
CA PHE A 185 7.18 -17.58 -3.03
C PHE A 185 5.96 -17.22 -3.88
N PHE A 186 5.89 -15.98 -4.36
CA PHE A 186 4.80 -15.54 -5.24
C PHE A 186 5.00 -15.89 -6.72
N GLY A 187 6.15 -16.43 -7.13
CA GLY A 187 6.47 -16.71 -8.54
C GLY A 187 6.64 -15.46 -9.38
N LEU A 188 7.13 -14.38 -8.78
CA LEU A 188 7.41 -13.11 -9.45
C LEU A 188 8.79 -13.17 -10.14
N PRO A 189 8.96 -12.50 -11.30
CA PRO A 189 10.23 -12.45 -12.03
C PRO A 189 11.33 -11.70 -11.27
#